data_AF-A0A6I3U9T5-F1
#
_entry.id   AF-A0A6I3U9T5-F1
#
_cell.length_a   1.000
_cell.length_b   1.000
_cell.length_c   1.000
_cell.angle_alpha   90.00
_cell.angle_beta   90.00
_cell.angle_gamma   90.00
#
_symmetry.space_group_name_H-M   'P 1'
#
loop_
_entity.id
_entity.type
_entity.pdbx_description
1 polymer ?
#
loop_
_entity_poly.entity_id
_entity_poly.type
_entity_poly.pdbx_seq_one_letter_code
_entity_poly.pdbx_strand_id
1 'polypeptide(L)'
;HRHMKPDPDALGSQVGLKALLTHHFPEKTIKAVGYNEPTLTWMAEMDLVEDSDYQGALAIICDTANRPRIDDKRYEQADFTIKIDHHPNDDVYGDLSWVDTSSSSASEM
;
A
#
# COMPACT_ATOMS: atom_id res chain seq x y z
N HIS A 1 -1.31 -2.01 0.64
CA HIS A 1 -0.76 -2.72 -0.52
C HIS A 1 0.32 -1.88 -1.17
N ARG A 2 1.15 -2.51 -2.01
CA ARG A 2 2.15 -1.84 -2.87
C ARG A 2 2.43 -2.69 -4.11
N HIS A 3 3.37 -2.32 -4.97
CA HIS A 3 3.65 -3.08 -6.20
C HIS A 3 4.39 -4.41 -5.94
N MET A 4 4.17 -5.44 -6.75
CA MET A 4 4.94 -6.70 -6.73
C MET A 4 6.44 -6.45 -6.95
N LYS A 5 7.30 -7.32 -6.40
CA LYS A 5 8.77 -7.18 -6.40
C LYS A 5 9.17 -5.82 -5.80
N PRO A 6 8.92 -5.61 -4.51
CA PRO A 6 9.05 -4.30 -3.89
C PRO A 6 10.49 -3.84 -3.89
N ASP A 7 10.66 -2.53 -3.95
CA ASP A 7 11.90 -1.85 -3.63
C ASP A 7 11.76 -1.13 -2.26
N PRO A 8 12.80 -0.40 -1.81
CA PRO A 8 12.73 0.34 -0.55
C PRO A 8 11.65 1.42 -0.50
N ASP A 9 11.21 2.00 -1.61
CA ASP A 9 10.16 3.02 -1.62
C ASP A 9 8.78 2.41 -1.46
N ALA A 10 8.52 1.31 -2.19
CA ALA A 10 7.30 0.54 -2.04
C ALA A 10 7.09 0.04 -0.61
N LEU A 11 8.17 -0.43 0.04
CA LEU A 11 8.12 -0.81 1.46
C LEU A 11 8.02 0.41 2.36
N GLY A 12 8.87 1.42 2.15
CA GLY A 12 8.96 2.61 2.99
C GLY A 12 7.64 3.37 3.09
N SER A 13 7.01 3.64 1.96
CA SER A 13 5.70 4.31 1.89
C SER A 13 4.60 3.47 2.54
N GLN A 14 4.52 2.18 2.24
CA GLN A 14 3.50 1.28 2.81
C GLN A 14 3.63 1.12 4.33
N VAL A 15 4.83 0.76 4.82
CA VAL A 15 5.03 0.45 6.24
C VAL A 15 5.20 1.70 7.08
N GLY A 16 5.74 2.78 6.49
CA GLY A 16 5.78 4.10 7.11
C GLY A 16 4.37 4.63 7.37
N LEU A 17 3.47 4.54 6.37
CA LEU A 17 2.08 4.91 6.56
C LEU A 17 1.37 4.01 7.57
N LYS A 18 1.60 2.68 7.55
CA LYS A 18 1.11 1.78 8.60
C LYS A 18 1.54 2.24 10.00
N ALA A 19 2.82 2.59 10.17
CA ALA A 19 3.36 3.01 11.46
C ALA A 19 2.72 4.32 11.94
N LEU A 20 2.58 5.32 11.05
CA LEU A 20 1.92 6.58 11.36
C LEU A 20 0.46 6.38 11.76
N LEU A 21 -0.31 5.63 10.97
CA LEU A 21 -1.71 5.35 11.27
C LEU A 21 -1.86 4.59 12.58
N THR A 22 -0.98 3.62 12.86
CA THR A 22 -1.02 2.83 14.11
C THR A 22 -0.73 3.70 15.32
N HIS A 23 0.19 4.66 15.18
CA HIS A 23 0.49 5.61 16.24
C HIS A 23 -0.68 6.55 16.54
N HIS A 24 -1.34 7.06 15.50
CA HIS A 24 -2.41 8.05 15.65
C HIS A 24 -3.79 7.46 15.94
N PHE A 25 -4.03 6.21 15.54
CA PHE A 25 -5.31 5.50 15.72
C PHE A 25 -5.09 4.12 16.34
N PRO A 26 -4.62 4.05 17.61
CA PRO A 26 -4.27 2.79 18.26
C PRO A 26 -5.47 1.84 18.42
N GLU A 27 -6.70 2.33 18.30
CA GLU A 27 -7.92 1.53 18.31
C GLU A 27 -8.24 0.83 16.99
N LYS A 28 -7.54 1.19 15.90
CA LYS A 28 -7.76 0.62 14.57
C LYS A 28 -6.82 -0.54 14.30
N THR A 29 -7.32 -1.53 13.57
CA THR A 29 -6.49 -2.59 12.99
C THR A 29 -5.90 -2.10 11.67
N ILE A 30 -4.57 -2.01 11.60
CA ILE A 30 -3.86 -1.55 10.39
C ILE A 30 -2.85 -2.62 10.00
N LYS A 31 -2.98 -3.12 8.78
CA LYS A 31 -2.16 -4.21 8.24
C LYS A 31 -1.47 -3.78 6.94
N ALA A 32 -0.22 -4.18 6.77
CA ALA A 32 0.59 -4.04 5.57
C ALA A 32 0.82 -5.43 4.98
N VAL A 33 0.17 -5.70 3.85
CA VAL A 33 0.16 -7.02 3.19
C VAL A 33 1.05 -7.04 1.95
N GLY A 34 1.44 -8.24 1.53
CA GLY A 34 2.22 -8.49 0.32
C GLY A 34 3.26 -9.60 0.51
N TYR A 35 4.05 -9.87 -0.53
CA TYR A 35 5.17 -10.82 -0.46
C TYR A 35 6.33 -10.27 0.38
N ASN A 36 6.88 -11.07 1.31
CA ASN A 36 8.12 -10.72 2.01
C ASN A 36 9.31 -10.84 1.05
N GLU A 37 9.86 -9.71 0.61
CA GLU A 37 11.08 -9.67 -0.22
C GLU A 37 12.30 -10.05 0.62
N PRO A 38 12.94 -11.21 0.39
CA PRO A 38 13.98 -11.74 1.28
C PRO A 38 15.17 -10.81 1.49
N THR A 39 15.50 -9.98 0.49
CA THR A 39 16.62 -9.03 0.58
C THR A 39 16.31 -7.76 1.38
N LEU A 40 15.02 -7.51 1.66
CA LEU A 40 14.53 -6.30 2.35
C LEU A 40 13.78 -6.62 3.65
N THR A 41 13.75 -7.87 4.11
CA THR A 41 13.09 -8.24 5.39
C THR A 41 13.66 -7.53 6.61
N TRP A 42 14.90 -7.03 6.53
CA TRP A 42 15.49 -6.18 7.56
C TRP A 42 14.75 -4.83 7.71
N MET A 43 14.06 -4.35 6.67
CA MET A 43 13.22 -3.15 6.72
C MET A 43 11.85 -3.46 7.33
N ALA A 44 11.19 -4.51 6.83
CA ALA A 44 9.86 -4.91 7.31
C ALA A 44 9.50 -6.32 6.85
N GLU A 45 8.61 -6.95 7.62
CA GLU A 45 7.84 -8.13 7.22
C GLU A 45 6.35 -7.75 7.14
N MET A 46 5.66 -8.36 6.18
CA MET A 46 4.24 -8.13 5.90
C MET A 46 3.36 -8.94 6.85
N ASP A 47 2.20 -8.40 7.18
CA ASP A 47 1.20 -9.08 7.98
C ASP A 47 0.46 -10.15 7.16
N LEU A 48 0.07 -11.22 7.84
CA LEU A 48 -0.90 -12.16 7.29
C LEU A 48 -2.31 -11.56 7.37
N VAL A 49 -3.08 -11.74 6.30
CA VAL A 49 -4.49 -11.37 6.23
C VAL A 49 -5.35 -12.51 5.71
N GLU A 50 -6.54 -12.58 6.28
CA GLU A 50 -7.65 -13.41 5.83
C GLU A 50 -8.57 -12.57 4.94
N ASP A 51 -9.37 -13.22 4.09
CA ASP A 51 -10.31 -12.51 3.21
C ASP A 51 -11.36 -11.71 4.02
N SER A 52 -11.70 -12.18 5.22
CA SER A 52 -12.60 -11.47 6.14
C SER A 52 -12.03 -10.14 6.65
N ASP A 53 -10.71 -9.95 6.62
CA ASP A 53 -10.09 -8.67 7.03
C ASP A 53 -10.44 -7.52 6.06
N TYR A 54 -10.88 -7.82 4.84
CA TYR A 54 -11.23 -6.82 3.84
C TYR A 54 -12.67 -6.32 3.94
N GLN A 55 -13.55 -7.06 4.61
CA GLN A 55 -14.97 -6.68 4.74
C GLN A 55 -15.12 -5.41 5.58
N GLY A 56 -15.65 -4.33 5.02
CA GLY A 56 -15.72 -3.04 5.72
C GLY A 56 -14.40 -2.27 5.76
N ALA A 57 -13.35 -2.76 5.10
CA ALA A 57 -12.01 -2.20 5.20
C ALA A 57 -11.75 -1.09 4.18
N LEU A 58 -10.77 -0.26 4.52
CA LEU A 58 -10.12 0.68 3.60
C LEU A 58 -8.81 0.07 3.11
N ALA A 59 -8.65 -0.13 1.81
CA ALA A 59 -7.39 -0.53 1.19
C ALA A 59 -6.63 0.68 0.66
N ILE A 60 -5.42 0.91 1.16
CA ILE A 60 -4.51 1.93 0.64
C ILE A 60 -3.42 1.23 -0.18
N ILE A 61 -3.23 1.68 -1.41
CA ILE A 61 -2.26 1.17 -2.37
C ILE A 61 -1.21 2.25 -2.59
N CYS A 62 -0.01 2.00 -2.07
CA CYS A 62 1.14 2.89 -2.22
C CYS A 62 1.98 2.47 -3.43
N ASP A 63 2.61 3.44 -4.07
CA ASP A 63 3.69 3.22 -5.03
C ASP A 63 3.38 2.15 -6.07
N THR A 64 2.30 2.31 -6.83
CA THR A 64 1.93 1.32 -7.85
C THR A 64 1.23 1.99 -9.02
N ALA A 65 1.96 2.15 -10.12
CA ALA A 65 1.42 2.79 -11.32
C ALA A 65 0.15 2.12 -11.88
N ASN A 66 0.07 0.78 -11.85
CA ASN A 66 -0.98 0.02 -12.53
C ASN A 66 -1.51 -1.18 -11.73
N ARG A 67 -2.82 -1.45 -11.82
CA ARG A 67 -3.53 -2.52 -11.10
C ARG A 67 -2.91 -3.91 -11.26
N PRO A 68 -2.44 -4.33 -12.46
CA PRO A 68 -1.80 -5.63 -12.63
C PRO A 68 -0.58 -5.82 -11.73
N ARG A 69 0.14 -4.75 -11.40
CA ARG A 69 1.32 -4.79 -10.53
C ARG A 69 1.04 -4.71 -9.04
N ILE A 70 -0.20 -4.48 -8.58
CA ILE A 70 -0.50 -4.47 -7.13
C ILE A 70 -0.23 -5.86 -6.54
N ASP A 71 0.54 -5.91 -5.45
CA ASP A 71 0.78 -7.11 -4.66
C ASP A 71 -0.38 -7.37 -3.70
N ASP A 72 -0.83 -8.63 -3.66
CA ASP A 72 -2.10 -9.11 -3.12
C ASP A 72 -3.34 -8.49 -3.81
N LYS A 73 -4.10 -9.32 -4.55
CA LYS A 73 -5.30 -8.88 -5.29
C LYS A 73 -6.54 -8.69 -4.44
N ARG A 74 -6.50 -9.05 -3.16
CA ARG A 74 -7.64 -8.92 -2.26
C ARG A 74 -7.98 -7.47 -1.91
N TYR A 75 -7.17 -6.49 -2.33
CA TYR A 75 -7.56 -5.06 -2.30
C TYR A 75 -8.90 -4.79 -2.99
N GLU A 76 -9.29 -5.63 -3.97
CA GLU A 76 -10.57 -5.55 -4.68
C GLU A 76 -11.78 -5.94 -3.81
N GLN A 77 -11.54 -6.56 -2.64
CA GLN A 77 -12.58 -6.96 -1.68
C GLN A 77 -12.85 -5.89 -0.62
N ALA A 78 -12.05 -4.82 -0.57
CA ALA A 78 -12.26 -3.71 0.36
C ALA A 78 -13.45 -2.84 -0.04
N ASP A 79 -14.12 -2.25 0.94
CA ASP A 79 -15.26 -1.35 0.73
C ASP A 79 -14.85 -0.02 0.07
N PHE A 80 -13.57 0.37 0.23
CA PHE A 80 -13.04 1.60 -0.31
C PHE A 80 -11.53 1.46 -0.60
N THR A 81 -11.07 2.10 -1.67
CA THR A 81 -9.68 2.02 -2.14
C THR A 81 -9.07 3.41 -2.32
N ILE A 82 -7.81 3.59 -1.91
CA ILE A 82 -7.04 4.82 -2.11
C ILE A 82 -5.74 4.49 -2.84
N LYS A 83 -5.45 5.20 -3.94
CA LYS A 83 -4.14 5.21 -4.60
C LYS A 83 -3.30 6.38 -4.10
N ILE A 84 -2.07 6.11 -3.68
CA ILE A 84 -1.02 7.11 -3.39
C ILE A 84 0.21 6.73 -4.21
N ASP A 85 0.60 7.56 -5.16
CA ASP A 85 1.62 7.17 -6.15
C ASP A 85 2.35 8.38 -6.73
N HIS A 86 3.58 8.19 -7.17
CA HIS A 86 4.40 9.23 -7.81
C HIS A 86 4.67 8.96 -9.31
N HIS A 87 4.25 7.79 -9.81
CA HIS A 87 4.35 7.45 -11.22
C HIS A 87 3.34 8.23 -12.10
N PRO A 88 3.56 8.33 -13.43
CA PRO A 88 2.54 8.82 -14.35
C PRO A 88 1.20 8.09 -14.20
N ASN A 89 0.09 8.83 -14.17
CA ASN A 89 -1.23 8.28 -13.85
C ASN A 89 -1.97 7.71 -15.07
N ASP A 90 -1.31 6.84 -15.84
CA ASP A 90 -1.90 6.23 -17.05
C ASP A 90 -3.01 5.22 -16.70
N ASP A 91 -2.85 4.48 -15.60
CA ASP A 91 -3.88 3.61 -15.02
C ASP A 91 -4.50 4.26 -13.78
N VAL A 92 -5.64 4.92 -13.98
CA VAL A 92 -6.39 5.60 -12.92
C VAL A 92 -7.22 4.59 -12.14
N TYR A 93 -6.91 4.40 -10.87
CA TYR A 93 -7.64 3.50 -9.97
C TYR A 93 -7.70 4.07 -8.54
N GLY A 94 -8.52 3.43 -7.72
CA GLY A 94 -8.88 3.93 -6.38
C GLY A 94 -10.18 4.72 -6.44
N ASP A 95 -11.00 4.62 -5.39
CA ASP A 95 -12.13 5.51 -5.16
C ASP A 95 -11.64 6.93 -4.86
N LEU A 96 -10.47 7.05 -4.22
CA LEU A 96 -9.66 8.26 -4.17
C LEU A 96 -8.28 7.99 -4.75
N SER A 97 -7.72 9.02 -5.41
CA SER A 97 -6.41 8.95 -6.03
C SER A 97 -5.64 10.23 -5.76
N TRP A 98 -4.49 10.10 -5.12
CA TRP A 98 -3.51 11.17 -4.97
C TRP A 98 -2.25 10.76 -5.73
N VAL A 99 -1.97 11.47 -6.82
CA VAL A 99 -0.77 11.24 -7.64
C VAL A 99 0.01 12.53 -7.79
N ASP A 100 1.27 12.51 -7.39
CA ASP A 100 2.20 13.65 -7.54
C ASP A 100 3.47 13.21 -8.28
N THR A 101 3.49 13.46 -9.59
CA THR A 101 4.64 13.13 -10.46
C THR A 101 5.88 14.00 -10.21
N SER A 102 5.78 15.02 -9.35
CA SER A 102 6.91 15.86 -8.97
C SER A 102 7.63 15.37 -7.71
N SER A 103 7.01 14.48 -6.92
CA SER A 103 7.62 13.86 -5.75
C SER A 103 8.77 12.93 -6.16
N SER A 104 9.85 12.91 -5.38
CA SER A 104 10.97 12.01 -5.66
C SER A 104 10.63 10.53 -5.47
N SER A 105 9.66 10.24 -4.60
CA SER A 105 9.26 8.90 -4.19
C SER A 105 7.87 8.92 -3.54
N ALA A 106 7.20 7.77 -3.42
CA ALA A 106 5.96 7.65 -2.67
C ALA A 106 6.18 7.82 -1.15
N SER A 107 7.40 7.58 -0.65
CA SER A 107 7.76 7.81 0.76
C SER A 107 7.94 9.29 1.11
N GLU A 108 8.21 10.16 0.13
CA GLU A 108 8.26 11.63 0.33
C GLU A 108 6.85 12.23 0.49
N MET A 109 5.87 11.61 -0.16
CA MET A 109 4.45 11.99 -0.10
C MET A 109 3.83 11.66 1.27
#